data_AF-A0A3C1ZHZ0-F1
#
_entry.id   AF-A0A3C1ZHZ0-F1
#
_cell.length_a   1.000
_cell.length_b   1.000
_cell.length_c   1.000
_cell.angle_alpha   90.00
_cell.angle_beta   90.00
_cell.angle_gamma   90.00
#
_symmetry.space_group_name_H-M   'P 1'
#
loop_
_entity.id
_entity.type
_entity.pdbx_description
1 polymer ?
#
loop_
_entity_poly.entity_id
_entity_poly.type
_entity_poly.pdbx_seq_one_letter_code
_entity_poly.pdbx_strand_id
1 'polypeptide(L)'
;CLGVDGERFGSYRADGLIVATPTGSTAYNLAAGGPALHPEMPAIIINPICPFTLASRPLVLPSSEIVQITVDETRRSGALLTVDGQETVPLEKGDVVTFKKSPFDARLIVPKENIFYEALRSKLGWSGDLDA
;
A
#
# COMPACT_ATOMS: atom_id res chain seq x y z
N CYS A 1 8.60 -4.77 -12.67
CA CYS A 1 8.04 -6.12 -12.42
C CYS A 1 7.75 -6.26 -10.93
N LEU A 2 6.61 -6.86 -10.57
CA LEU A 2 6.30 -7.29 -9.21
C LEU A 2 6.71 -8.77 -9.03
N GLY A 3 7.40 -9.07 -7.94
CA GLY A 3 7.62 -10.42 -7.42
C GLY A 3 7.22 -10.53 -5.95
N VAL A 4 6.86 -11.74 -5.54
CA VAL A 4 6.46 -12.09 -4.17
C VAL A 4 7.19 -13.38 -3.78
N ASP A 5 7.94 -13.37 -2.68
CA ASP A 5 8.74 -14.51 -2.20
C ASP A 5 9.64 -15.15 -3.28
N GLY A 6 10.18 -14.32 -4.17
CA GLY A 6 11.04 -14.74 -5.28
C GLY A 6 10.27 -15.27 -6.50
N GLU A 7 8.94 -15.41 -6.42
CA GLU A 7 8.10 -15.77 -7.55
C GLU A 7 7.68 -14.53 -8.34
N ARG A 8 7.72 -14.63 -9.67
CA ARG A 8 7.28 -13.55 -10.55
C ARG A 8 5.75 -13.51 -10.58
N PHE A 9 5.18 -12.42 -10.08
CA PHE A 9 3.73 -12.19 -10.14
C PHE A 9 3.30 -11.56 -11.48
N GLY A 10 3.94 -10.45 -11.88
CA GLY A 10 3.54 -9.75 -13.10
C GLY A 10 4.11 -8.35 -13.23
N SER A 11 3.57 -7.55 -14.15
CA SER A 11 3.99 -6.16 -14.37
C SER A 11 2.79 -5.22 -14.34
N TYR A 12 2.94 -4.10 -13.65
CA TYR A 12 1.96 -3.01 -13.66
C TYR A 12 2.45 -1.89 -14.57
N ARG A 13 1.57 -1.46 -15.47
CA ARG A 13 1.70 -0.17 -16.15
C ARG A 13 0.65 0.77 -15.56
N ALA A 14 1.13 1.73 -14.80
CA ALA A 14 0.33 2.59 -13.93
C ALA A 14 1.13 3.87 -13.66
N ASP A 15 0.47 4.89 -13.12
CA ASP A 15 1.15 6.12 -12.69
C ASP A 15 2.10 5.83 -11.52
N GLY A 16 1.70 4.88 -10.66
CA GLY A 16 2.52 4.38 -9.56
C GLY A 16 1.97 3.10 -8.96
N LEU A 17 2.64 2.62 -7.92
CA LEU A 17 2.26 1.46 -7.14
C LEU A 17 2.45 1.79 -5.66
N ILE A 18 1.40 1.59 -4.87
CA ILE A 18 1.43 1.79 -3.42
C ILE A 18 1.68 0.44 -2.77
N VAL A 19 2.63 0.41 -1.82
CA VAL A 19 2.82 -0.69 -0.89
C VAL A 19 2.49 -0.16 0.50
N ALA A 20 1.42 -0.66 1.12
CA ALA A 20 0.92 -0.12 2.38
C ALA A 20 0.87 -1.16 3.49
N THR A 21 1.17 -0.70 4.71
CA THR A 21 0.86 -1.42 5.95
C THR A 21 -0.63 -1.31 6.29
N PRO A 22 -1.15 -2.09 7.25
CA PRO A 22 -2.53 -1.98 7.69
C PRO A 22 -2.84 -0.58 8.25
N THR A 23 -1.91 0.02 8.99
CA THR A 23 -2.03 1.41 9.46
C THR A 23 -2.04 2.40 8.30
N GLY A 24 -1.20 2.21 7.28
CA GLY A 24 -1.16 3.04 6.06
C GLY A 24 -2.33 2.81 5.11
N SER A 25 -3.15 1.77 5.33
CA SER A 25 -4.27 1.40 4.45
C SER A 25 -5.32 2.49 4.32
N THR A 26 -5.49 3.32 5.36
CA THR A 26 -6.46 4.43 5.43
C THR A 26 -5.90 5.77 4.96
N ALA A 27 -4.62 5.82 4.57
CA ALA A 27 -3.97 7.01 4.06
C ALA A 27 -4.10 7.07 2.52
N TYR A 28 -2.99 7.31 1.81
CA TYR A 28 -3.01 7.44 0.35
C TYR A 28 -3.51 6.16 -0.36
N ASN A 29 -3.33 4.99 0.25
CA ASN A 29 -3.90 3.73 -0.25
C ASN A 29 -5.43 3.81 -0.41
N LEU A 30 -6.14 4.31 0.60
CA LEU A 30 -7.61 4.42 0.56
C LEU A 30 -8.04 5.45 -0.49
N ALA A 31 -7.34 6.57 -0.58
CA ALA A 31 -7.60 7.60 -1.59
C ALA A 31 -7.40 7.06 -3.03
N ALA A 32 -6.48 6.12 -3.21
CA ALA A 32 -6.24 5.43 -4.48
C ALA A 32 -7.19 4.22 -4.71
N GLY A 33 -8.27 4.08 -3.93
CA GLY A 33 -9.27 3.02 -4.10
C GLY A 33 -8.86 1.65 -3.54
N GLY A 34 -7.81 1.61 -2.71
CA GLY A 34 -7.40 0.41 -1.98
C GLY A 34 -8.29 0.14 -0.76
N PRO A 35 -8.27 -1.09 -0.21
CA PRO A 35 -9.09 -1.44 0.95
C PRO A 35 -8.54 -0.79 2.23
N ALA A 36 -9.44 -0.43 3.16
CA ALA A 36 -9.08 -0.14 4.54
C ALA A 36 -8.93 -1.45 5.31
N LEU A 37 -7.82 -1.58 6.06
CA LEU A 37 -7.51 -2.75 6.87
C LEU A 37 -7.50 -2.38 8.35
N HIS A 38 -7.90 -3.34 9.20
CA HIS A 38 -7.74 -3.19 10.64
C HIS A 38 -6.24 -3.10 10.99
N PRO A 39 -5.81 -2.16 11.87
CA PRO A 39 -4.37 -1.94 12.15
C PRO A 39 -3.62 -3.17 12.67
N GLU A 40 -4.31 -4.08 13.34
CA GLU A 40 -3.73 -5.32 13.89
C GLU A 40 -3.63 -6.47 12.87
N MET A 41 -4.18 -6.31 11.66
CA MET A 41 -4.17 -7.39 10.67
C MET A 41 -2.75 -7.59 10.11
N PRO A 42 -2.14 -8.78 10.17
CA PRO A 42 -0.76 -8.98 9.71
C PRO A 42 -0.69 -9.08 8.18
N ALA A 43 -0.84 -7.96 7.48
CA ALA A 43 -0.92 -7.91 6.02
C ALA A 43 -0.10 -6.78 5.39
N ILE A 44 0.18 -6.91 4.10
CA ILE A 44 0.73 -5.88 3.23
C ILE A 44 -0.20 -5.70 2.03
N ILE A 45 -0.46 -4.46 1.63
CA ILE A 45 -1.29 -4.13 0.48
C ILE A 45 -0.41 -3.73 -0.68
N ILE A 46 -0.73 -4.22 -1.87
CA ILE A 46 -0.21 -3.73 -3.14
C ILE A 46 -1.37 -3.09 -3.90
N ASN A 47 -1.34 -1.77 -4.12
CA ASN A 47 -2.41 -1.05 -4.77
C ASN A 47 -1.89 -0.17 -5.93
N PRO A 48 -2.24 -0.46 -7.19
CA PRO A 48 -1.80 0.35 -8.33
C PRO A 48 -2.57 1.68 -8.44
N ILE A 49 -1.86 2.75 -8.80
CA ILE A 49 -2.45 4.09 -9.02
C ILE A 49 -2.74 4.26 -10.51
N CYS A 50 -4.02 4.43 -10.88
CA CYS A 50 -4.46 4.61 -12.27
C CYS A 50 -3.85 3.56 -13.24
N PRO A 51 -4.05 2.24 -13.00
CA PRO A 51 -3.50 1.22 -13.86
C PRO A 51 -4.12 1.27 -15.27
N PHE A 52 -3.30 1.06 -16.30
CA PHE A 52 -3.73 1.03 -17.70
C PHE A 52 -4.56 -0.21 -18.05
N THR A 53 -4.59 -1.22 -17.18
CA THR A 53 -5.36 -2.44 -17.36
C THR A 53 -6.56 -2.49 -16.42
N LEU A 54 -7.73 -2.82 -16.97
CA LEU A 54 -8.98 -2.98 -16.22
C LEU A 54 -8.96 -4.17 -15.27
N ALA A 55 -8.02 -5.12 -15.43
CA ALA A 55 -7.89 -6.29 -14.57
C ALA A 55 -7.08 -6.02 -13.29
N SER A 56 -6.39 -4.88 -13.20
CA SER A 56 -5.62 -4.53 -12.00
C SER A 56 -6.54 -4.31 -10.81
N ARG A 57 -6.29 -5.04 -9.73
CA ARG A 57 -6.98 -4.89 -8.43
C ARG A 57 -5.95 -4.77 -7.31
N PRO A 58 -6.29 -4.12 -6.20
CA PRO A 58 -5.48 -4.19 -4.99
C PRO A 58 -5.31 -5.64 -4.54
N LEU A 59 -4.11 -5.99 -4.10
CA LEU A 59 -3.79 -7.30 -3.53
C LEU A 59 -3.49 -7.11 -2.04
N VAL A 60 -4.01 -8.01 -1.23
CA VAL A 60 -3.69 -8.09 0.21
C VAL A 60 -2.97 -9.40 0.43
N LEU A 61 -1.74 -9.29 0.90
CA LEU A 61 -0.82 -10.41 1.11
C LEU A 61 -0.48 -10.54 2.60
N PRO A 62 -0.10 -11.73 3.09
CA PRO A 62 0.45 -11.88 4.43
C PRO A 62 1.68 -10.98 4.63
N SER A 63 1.79 -10.33 5.79
CA SER A 63 2.95 -9.47 6.11
C SER A 63 4.29 -10.22 6.20
N SER A 64 4.27 -11.56 6.23
CA SER A 64 5.46 -12.41 6.19
C SER A 64 6.09 -12.50 4.81
N GLU A 65 5.32 -12.23 3.74
CA GLU A 65 5.83 -12.31 2.37
C GLU A 65 6.74 -11.11 2.05
N ILE A 66 7.75 -11.37 1.22
CA ILE A 66 8.67 -10.36 0.72
C ILE A 66 8.19 -9.90 -0.65
N VAL A 67 7.91 -8.60 -0.75
CA VAL A 67 7.47 -7.98 -1.99
C VAL A 67 8.65 -7.29 -2.66
N GLN A 68 8.89 -7.58 -3.93
CA GLN A 68 9.96 -6.97 -4.72
C GLN A 68 9.38 -6.26 -5.94
N ILE A 69 9.78 -5.00 -6.12
CA ILE A 69 9.37 -4.18 -7.26
C ILE A 69 10.62 -3.74 -8.00
N THR A 70 10.75 -4.23 -9.22
CA THR A 70 11.81 -3.81 -10.16
C THR A 70 11.30 -2.69 -11.05
N VAL A 71 12.05 -1.59 -11.14
CA VAL A 71 11.79 -0.51 -12.09
C VAL A 71 12.10 -1.00 -13.50
N ASP A 72 11.09 -0.99 -14.38
CA ASP A 72 11.20 -1.54 -15.72
C ASP A 72 12.21 -0.77 -16.60
N GLU A 73 13.08 -1.48 -17.32
CA GLU A 73 14.11 -0.88 -18.17
C GLU A 73 13.53 -0.07 -19.34
N THR A 74 12.33 -0.42 -19.80
CA THR A 74 11.66 0.22 -20.93
C THR A 74 10.97 1.54 -20.54
N ARG A 75 10.93 1.88 -19.25
CA ARG A 75 10.29 3.09 -18.75
C ARG A 75 10.98 4.34 -19.34
N ARG A 76 10.19 5.32 -19.78
CA ARG A 76 10.73 6.56 -20.40
C ARG A 76 11.06 7.66 -19.40
N SER A 77 10.36 7.68 -18.27
CA SER A 77 10.54 8.64 -17.18
C SER A 77 11.12 7.96 -15.94
N GLY A 78 11.80 8.74 -15.10
CA GLY A 78 12.24 8.29 -13.79
C GLY A 78 11.07 7.81 -12.92
N ALA A 79 11.40 7.06 -11.86
CA ALA A 79 10.48 6.73 -10.79
C ALA A 79 10.99 7.36 -9.49
N LEU A 80 10.08 7.67 -8.58
CA LEU A 80 10.40 8.12 -7.24
C LEU A 80 9.77 7.15 -6.26
N LEU A 81 10.55 6.71 -5.27
CA LEU A 81 10.01 6.07 -4.08
C LEU A 81 9.77 7.16 -3.04
N THR A 82 8.55 7.22 -2.50
CA THR A 82 8.24 8.06 -1.36
C THR A 82 7.82 7.19 -0.19
N VAL A 83 8.50 7.33 0.96
CA VAL A 83 8.23 6.57 2.19
C VAL A 83 7.45 7.45 3.16
N ASP A 84 6.27 6.99 3.58
CA ASP A 84 5.33 7.67 4.49
C ASP A 84 5.02 9.13 4.12
N GLY A 85 5.19 9.49 2.84
CA GLY A 85 5.00 10.87 2.35
C GLY A 85 6.10 11.86 2.74
N GLN A 86 7.22 11.39 3.32
CA GLN A 86 8.25 12.25 3.91
C GLN A 86 9.58 12.14 3.17
N GLU A 87 10.11 10.93 3.05
CA GLU A 87 11.40 10.69 2.40
C GLU A 87 11.17 10.35 0.93
N THR A 88 11.93 10.97 0.03
CA THR A 88 11.85 10.70 -1.41
C THR A 88 13.21 10.27 -1.93
N VAL A 89 13.23 9.12 -2.60
CA VAL A 89 14.42 8.51 -3.19
C VAL A 89 14.19 8.35 -4.69
N PRO A 90 15.03 8.95 -5.55
CA PRO A 90 14.96 8.70 -6.99
C PRO A 90 15.35 7.25 -7.28
N LEU A 91 14.59 6.61 -8.17
CA LEU A 91 14.86 5.26 -8.63
C LEU A 91 15.27 5.30 -10.10
N GLU A 92 16.30 4.54 -10.42
CA GLU A 92 16.78 4.31 -11.77
C GLU A 92 16.18 3.03 -12.37
N LYS A 93 16.44 2.84 -13.67
CA LYS A 93 16.02 1.62 -14.38
C LYS A 93 16.77 0.42 -13.83
N GLY A 94 16.06 -0.68 -13.61
CA GLY A 94 16.64 -1.90 -13.07
C GLY A 94 16.75 -1.91 -11.54
N ASP A 95 16.54 -0.78 -10.85
CA ASP A 95 16.51 -0.76 -9.39
C ASP A 95 15.43 -1.70 -8.86
N VAL A 96 15.76 -2.39 -7.77
CA VAL A 96 14.87 -3.31 -7.08
C VAL A 96 14.57 -2.80 -5.68
N VAL A 97 13.33 -2.41 -5.45
CA VAL A 97 12.83 -2.04 -4.14
C VAL A 97 12.25 -3.28 -3.46
N THR A 98 12.77 -3.62 -2.29
CA THR A 98 12.32 -4.78 -1.51
C THR A 98 11.59 -4.32 -0.26
N PHE A 99 10.34 -4.73 -0.13
CA PHE A 99 9.49 -4.47 1.03
C PHE A 99 9.35 -5.76 1.84
N LYS A 100 9.59 -5.65 3.15
CA LYS A 100 9.45 -6.75 4.10
C LYS A 100 9.00 -6.20 5.44
N LYS A 101 8.34 -7.03 6.25
CA LYS A 101 8.04 -6.68 7.64
C LYS A 101 9.33 -6.41 8.41
N SER A 102 9.35 -5.29 9.12
CA SER A 102 10.42 -4.93 10.05
C SER A 102 10.45 -5.91 11.23
N PRO A 103 11.64 -6.28 11.76
CA PRO A 103 11.73 -7.02 13.01
C PRO A 103 11.33 -6.17 14.23
N PHE A 104 11.14 -4.86 14.05
CA PHE A 104 10.73 -3.93 15.09
C PHE A 104 9.34 -3.36 14.78
N ASP A 105 8.42 -3.50 15.74
CA ASP A 105 7.10 -2.89 15.68
C ASP A 105 7.11 -1.46 16.26
N ALA A 106 6.33 -0.57 15.65
CA ALA A 106 6.06 0.74 16.20
C ALA A 106 5.12 0.61 17.41
N ARG A 107 5.52 1.17 18.56
CA ARG A 107 4.69 1.15 19.78
C ARG A 107 3.93 2.45 19.90
N LEU A 108 2.60 2.36 19.82
CA LEU A 108 1.70 3.51 19.88
C LEU A 108 0.88 3.45 21.16
N ILE A 109 0.74 4.60 21.84
CA ILE A 109 -0.21 4.75 22.94
C ILE A 109 -1.55 5.13 22.33
N VAL A 110 -2.53 4.24 22.47
CA VAL A 110 -3.89 4.44 21.96
C VAL A 110 -4.89 4.41 23.12
N PRO A 111 -5.90 5.30 23.12
CA PRO A 111 -7.06 5.21 24.01
C PRO A 111 -7.74 3.83 23.99
N LYS A 112 -8.42 3.49 25.07
CA LYS A 112 -8.79 2.12 25.42
C LYS A 112 -9.87 1.46 24.55
N GLU A 113 -10.61 2.19 23.71
CA GLU A 113 -11.79 1.63 23.01
C GLU A 113 -11.96 2.14 21.57
N ASN A 114 -12.19 1.20 20.64
CA ASN A 114 -12.84 1.32 19.32
C ASN A 114 -12.44 2.47 18.37
N ILE A 115 -11.27 3.09 18.55
CA ILE A 115 -10.78 4.22 17.75
C ILE A 115 -10.76 3.91 16.25
N PHE A 116 -10.43 2.69 15.85
CA PHE A 116 -10.37 2.37 14.43
C PHE A 116 -11.74 2.53 13.77
N TYR A 117 -12.77 1.83 14.27
CA TYR A 117 -14.12 1.92 13.72
C TYR A 117 -14.76 3.29 13.94
N GLU A 118 -14.47 3.94 15.08
CA GLU A 118 -14.91 5.31 15.33
C GLU A 118 -14.27 6.29 14.35
N ALA A 119 -12.97 6.16 14.05
CA ALA A 119 -12.28 6.97 13.06
C ALA A 119 -12.84 6.72 11.66
N LEU A 120 -13.17 5.47 11.29
CA LEU A 120 -13.84 5.20 10.01
C LEU A 120 -15.21 5.90 9.95
N ARG A 121 -16.03 5.81 11.00
CA ARG A 121 -17.34 6.49 11.03
C ARG A 121 -17.21 8.01 11.00
N SER A 122 -16.40 8.58 11.90
CA SER A 122 -16.30 10.03 12.09
C SER A 122 -15.50 10.74 11.00
N LYS A 123 -14.45 10.13 10.46
CA LYS A 123 -13.58 10.76 9.45
C LYS A 123 -13.98 10.43 8.01
N LEU A 124 -14.60 9.27 7.77
CA LEU A 124 -14.98 8.83 6.42
C LEU A 124 -16.49 8.77 6.20
N GLY A 125 -17.30 9.10 7.20
CA GLY A 125 -18.77 9.08 7.08
C GLY A 125 -19.37 7.69 6.92
N TRP A 126 -18.64 6.63 7.29
CA TRP A 126 -19.05 5.24 7.09
C TRP A 126 -20.11 4.73 8.07
N SER A 127 -20.64 5.59 8.94
CA SER A 127 -21.79 5.23 9.78
C SER A 127 -23.04 4.93 8.97
N GLY A 128 -23.10 5.40 7.71
CA GLY A 128 -24.30 5.34 6.89
C GLY A 128 -25.38 6.17 7.54
N ASP A 129 -25.47 7.45 7.20
CA ASP A 129 -26.65 8.22 7.58
C ASP A 129 -27.86 7.56 6.92
N LEU A 130 -28.84 7.15 7.73
CA LEU A 130 -30.10 6.57 7.27
C LEU A 130 -30.95 7.56 6.46
N ASP A 131 -30.51 8.83 6.36
CA ASP A 131 -31.18 9.94 5.70
C ASP A 131 -30.37 10.54 4.51
N ALA A 132 -29.38 9.81 3.98
CA ALA A 132 -28.64 10.19 2.76
C ALA A 132 -29.20 9.53 1.48
#